data_AF-A0AAV3XYH6-F1
#
_entry.id   AF-A0AAV3XYH6-F1
#
_cell.length_a   1.000
_cell.length_b   1.000
_cell.length_c   1.000
_cell.angle_alpha   90.00
_cell.angle_beta   90.00
_cell.angle_gamma   90.00
#
_symmetry.space_group_name_H-M   'P 1'
#
loop_
_entity.id
_entity.type
_entity.pdbx_description
1 polymer ?
#
loop_
_entity_poly.entity_id
_entity_poly.type
_entity_poly.pdbx_seq_one_letter_code
_entity_poly.pdbx_strand_id
1 'polypeptide(L)'
;MRSLARLKLWRRGKESWPYCTRYLRSVCLLSPRELPLLTASRQLFANKFKPEHRPVGYACMEEWYFTKVVRELETGRVQIDLRPYHKLYYQYLGL
;
A
#
# COMPACT_ATOMS: atom_id res chain seq x y z
N MET A 1 -11.02 13.68 -14.34
CA MET A 1 -9.72 13.18 -13.81
C MET A 1 -9.96 12.34 -12.55
N ARG A 2 -9.25 11.21 -12.39
CA ARG A 2 -9.24 10.47 -11.11
C ARG A 2 -8.25 11.16 -10.16
N SER A 3 -8.68 11.46 -8.94
CA SER A 3 -7.85 12.11 -7.92
C SER A 3 -6.63 11.26 -7.54
N LEU A 4 -5.49 11.91 -7.29
CA LEU A 4 -4.27 11.26 -6.78
C LEU A 4 -4.32 10.99 -5.27
N ALA A 5 -5.33 11.52 -4.56
CA ALA A 5 -5.32 11.54 -3.11
C ALA A 5 -5.47 10.14 -2.48
N ARG A 6 -6.38 9.29 -3.01
CA ARG A 6 -6.68 8.02 -2.34
C ARG A 6 -7.38 7.00 -3.22
N LEU A 7 -6.89 5.77 -3.22
CA LEU A 7 -7.60 4.60 -3.76
C LEU A 7 -8.56 4.03 -2.71
N LYS A 8 -9.82 3.84 -3.10
CA LYS A 8 -10.86 3.16 -2.30
C LYS A 8 -11.60 2.18 -3.19
N LEU A 9 -11.73 0.94 -2.74
CA LEU A 9 -12.52 -0.08 -3.43
C LEU A 9 -13.91 -0.12 -2.80
N TRP A 10 -14.90 0.38 -3.53
CA TRP A 10 -16.28 0.45 -3.06
C TRP A 10 -17.06 -0.79 -3.47
N ARG A 11 -18.00 -1.22 -2.63
CA ARG A 11 -19.00 -2.23 -3.00
C ARG A 11 -20.04 -1.58 -3.92
N ARG A 12 -20.07 -1.99 -5.18
CA ARG A 12 -20.96 -1.48 -6.24
C ARG A 12 -21.63 -2.60 -7.03
N GLY A 13 -22.18 -3.59 -6.33
CA GLY A 13 -22.82 -4.75 -6.97
C GLY A 13 -21.85 -5.47 -7.92
N LYS A 14 -22.22 -5.60 -9.21
CA LYS A 14 -21.43 -6.27 -10.25
C LYS A 14 -20.08 -5.61 -10.56
N GLU A 15 -19.90 -4.33 -10.23
CA GLU A 15 -18.65 -3.59 -10.43
C GLU A 15 -17.70 -3.65 -9.21
N SER A 16 -18.05 -4.44 -8.19
CA SER A 16 -17.23 -4.57 -6.99
C SER A 16 -15.90 -5.26 -7.32
N TRP A 17 -14.84 -4.91 -6.59
CA TRP A 17 -13.55 -5.59 -6.76
C TRP A 17 -13.71 -7.09 -6.47
N PRO A 18 -13.43 -7.97 -7.44
CA PRO A 18 -13.83 -9.38 -7.37
C PRO A 18 -13.08 -10.16 -6.29
N TYR A 19 -11.88 -9.69 -5.90
CA TYR A 19 -11.04 -10.37 -4.92
C TYR A 19 -11.20 -9.83 -3.49
N CYS A 20 -12.04 -8.81 -3.30
CA CYS A 20 -12.26 -8.23 -1.99
C CYS A 20 -12.99 -9.22 -1.07
N THR A 21 -12.35 -9.60 0.03
CA THR A 21 -12.91 -10.62 0.93
C THR A 21 -13.82 -10.07 2.03
N ARG A 22 -13.70 -8.80 2.39
CA ARG A 22 -14.54 -8.18 3.42
C ARG A 22 -14.77 -6.71 3.12
N TYR A 23 -16.02 -6.28 3.28
CA TYR A 23 -16.41 -4.88 3.22
C TYR A 23 -16.84 -4.40 4.61
N LEU A 24 -16.48 -3.17 4.95
CA LEU A 24 -16.98 -2.50 6.15
C LEU A 24 -17.50 -1.12 5.76
N ARG A 25 -18.79 -0.85 5.98
CA ARG A 25 -19.47 0.37 5.49
C ARG A 25 -19.23 0.60 4.00
N SER A 26 -19.43 -0.45 3.20
CA SER A 26 -19.28 -0.47 1.73
C SER A 26 -17.89 -0.16 1.16
N VAL A 27 -16.84 -0.10 2.00
CA VAL A 27 -15.44 0.02 1.57
C VAL A 27 -14.71 -1.29 1.84
N CYS A 28 -13.99 -1.80 0.85
CA CYS A 28 -13.18 -3.01 0.98
C CYS A 28 -12.12 -2.83 2.06
N LEU A 29 -11.96 -3.85 2.88
CA LEU A 29 -10.80 -3.99 3.74
C LEU A 29 -9.66 -4.59 2.90
N LEU A 30 -8.60 -3.82 2.74
CA LEU A 30 -7.44 -4.19 1.92
C LEU A 30 -6.67 -5.32 2.59
N SER A 31 -6.21 -6.27 1.78
CA SER A 31 -5.45 -7.45 2.17
C SER A 31 -4.34 -7.70 1.15
N PRO A 32 -3.51 -8.76 1.32
CA PRO A 32 -2.49 -9.07 0.32
C PRO A 32 -3.04 -9.31 -1.10
N ARG A 33 -4.32 -9.68 -1.24
CA ARG A 33 -4.93 -9.90 -2.57
C ARG A 33 -5.03 -8.62 -3.39
N GLU A 34 -5.02 -7.46 -2.76
CA GLU A 34 -5.11 -6.17 -3.42
C GLU A 34 -3.72 -5.58 -3.75
N LEU A 35 -2.61 -6.18 -3.28
CA LEU A 35 -1.24 -5.69 -3.50
C LEU A 35 -0.96 -5.34 -4.97
N PRO A 36 -1.25 -6.19 -5.98
CA PRO A 36 -0.96 -5.86 -7.38
C PRO A 36 -1.66 -4.59 -7.87
N LEU A 37 -2.87 -4.31 -7.36
CA LEU A 37 -3.60 -3.08 -7.68
C LEU A 37 -3.00 -1.88 -6.95
N LEU A 38 -2.62 -2.06 -5.67
CA LEU A 38 -2.06 -1.01 -4.82
C LEU A 38 -0.71 -0.53 -5.35
N THR A 39 0.17 -1.44 -5.76
CA THR A 39 1.53 -1.14 -6.22
C THR A 39 1.57 -0.53 -7.62
N ALA A 40 0.56 -0.80 -8.45
CA ALA A 40 0.39 -0.21 -9.77
C ALA A 40 -0.44 1.09 -9.76
N SER A 41 -1.04 1.44 -8.63
CA SER A 41 -1.91 2.61 -8.49
C SER A 41 -1.11 3.92 -8.57
N ARG A 42 -1.70 4.93 -9.22
CA ARG A 42 -1.16 6.31 -9.21
C ARG A 42 -1.60 7.10 -7.97
N GLN A 43 -2.49 6.55 -7.16
CA GLN A 43 -2.96 7.20 -5.96
C GLN A 43 -1.92 7.08 -4.84
N LEU A 44 -1.67 8.18 -4.13
CA LEU A 44 -0.63 8.27 -3.11
C LEU A 44 -0.97 7.49 -1.83
N PHE A 45 -2.27 7.29 -1.56
CA PHE A 45 -2.75 6.58 -0.38
C PHE A 45 -3.80 5.55 -0.77
N ALA A 46 -4.00 4.55 0.09
CA ALA A 46 -5.07 3.57 -0.05
C ALA A 46 -5.98 3.56 1.19
N ASN A 47 -7.22 3.09 1.02
CA ASN A 47 -8.16 2.94 2.11
C ASN A 47 -9.13 1.75 1.89
N LYS A 48 -9.38 0.90 2.89
CA LYS A 48 -8.83 0.91 4.27
C LYS A 48 -8.21 -0.42 4.63
N PHE A 49 -7.12 -0.36 5.37
CA PHE A 49 -6.59 -1.51 6.07
C PHE A 49 -7.11 -1.50 7.53
N LYS A 50 -7.18 -2.67 8.14
CA LYS A 50 -7.61 -2.84 9.54
C LYS A 50 -6.73 -3.89 10.20
N PRO A 51 -6.15 -3.66 11.40
CA PRO A 51 -5.32 -4.65 12.08
C PRO A 51 -6.02 -6.00 12.28
N GLU A 52 -7.34 -5.96 12.51
CA GLU A 52 -8.17 -7.15 12.73
C GLU A 52 -8.53 -7.88 11.43
N HIS A 53 -8.14 -7.33 10.27
CA HIS A 53 -8.41 -7.91 8.96
C HIS A 53 -7.13 -8.13 8.18
N ARG A 54 -6.60 -9.35 8.29
CA ARG A 54 -5.41 -9.83 7.55
C ARG A 54 -4.23 -8.85 7.70
N PRO A 55 -3.65 -8.72 8.91
CA PRO A 55 -2.61 -7.73 9.22
C PRO A 55 -1.38 -7.85 8.31
N VAL A 56 -1.09 -9.05 7.79
CA VAL A 56 -0.03 -9.29 6.81
C VAL A 56 -0.14 -8.39 5.55
N GLY A 57 -1.34 -7.90 5.21
CA GLY A 57 -1.51 -6.95 4.11
C GLY A 57 -0.79 -5.61 4.34
N TYR A 58 -0.67 -5.16 5.60
CA TYR A 58 0.15 -4.00 5.94
C TYR A 58 1.63 -4.30 5.75
N ALA A 59 2.11 -5.41 6.33
CA ALA A 59 3.52 -5.79 6.29
C ALA A 59 4.03 -5.95 4.85
N CYS A 60 3.26 -6.59 3.97
CA CYS A 60 3.64 -6.73 2.56
C CYS A 60 3.70 -5.39 1.82
N MET A 61 2.83 -4.43 2.15
CA MET A 61 2.90 -3.09 1.55
C MET A 61 4.13 -2.34 2.04
N GLU A 62 4.45 -2.42 3.33
CA GLU A 62 5.67 -1.84 3.90
C GLU A 62 6.90 -2.43 3.22
N GLU A 63 7.04 -3.75 3.19
CA GLU A 63 8.15 -4.46 2.54
C GLU A 63 8.30 -4.05 1.06
N TRP A 64 7.18 -3.94 0.33
CA TRP A 64 7.20 -3.49 -1.05
C TRP A 64 7.70 -2.05 -1.18
N TYR A 65 7.22 -1.12 -0.32
CA TYR A 65 7.69 0.26 -0.33
C TYR A 65 9.18 0.35 0.00
N PHE A 66 9.66 -0.39 1.00
CA PHE A 66 11.09 -0.44 1.32
C PHE A 66 11.91 -0.95 0.15
N THR A 67 11.52 -2.07 -0.43
CA THR A 67 12.22 -2.64 -1.58
C THR A 67 12.27 -1.67 -2.77
N LYS A 68 11.15 -0.99 -3.05
CA LYS A 68 11.09 0.04 -4.11
C LYS A 68 12.07 1.18 -3.83
N VAL A 69 12.06 1.67 -2.61
CA VAL A 69 12.89 2.79 -2.16
C VAL A 69 14.38 2.45 -2.23
N VAL A 70 14.78 1.26 -1.76
CA VAL A 70 16.17 0.78 -1.86
C VAL A 70 16.62 0.72 -3.32
N ARG A 71 15.80 0.18 -4.21
CA ARG A 71 16.12 0.14 -5.65
C ARG A 71 16.22 1.54 -6.27
N GLU A 72 15.37 2.48 -5.85
CA GLU A 72 15.43 3.87 -6.32
C GLU A 72 16.73 4.56 -5.86
N LEU A 73 17.21 4.26 -4.64
CA LEU A 73 18.51 4.72 -4.15
C LEU A 73 19.66 4.13 -4.96
N GLU A 74 19.69 2.81 -5.14
CA GLU A 74 20.73 2.11 -5.90
C GLU A 74 20.81 2.60 -7.36
N THR A 75 19.68 2.95 -7.96
CA THR A 75 19.61 3.42 -9.36
C THR A 75 19.76 4.93 -9.52
N GLY A 76 19.91 5.69 -8.42
CA GLY A 76 20.01 7.16 -8.46
C GLY A 76 18.72 7.87 -8.90
N ARG A 77 17.56 7.19 -8.82
CA ARG A 77 16.25 7.70 -9.23
C ARG A 77 15.33 8.00 -8.03
N VAL A 78 15.92 8.45 -6.93
CA VAL A 78 15.20 8.75 -5.69
C VAL A 78 14.19 9.86 -5.92
N GLN A 79 12.92 9.58 -5.66
CA GLN A 79 11.85 10.58 -5.74
C GLN A 79 11.50 11.22 -4.39
N ILE A 80 11.95 10.65 -3.28
CA ILE A 80 11.59 11.06 -1.91
C ILE A 80 12.84 11.05 -1.03
N ASP A 81 13.05 12.11 -0.24
CA ASP A 81 14.12 12.15 0.77
C ASP A 81 13.79 11.24 1.96
N LEU A 82 14.64 10.23 2.19
CA LEU A 82 14.41 9.17 3.17
C LEU A 82 15.15 9.39 4.48
N ARG A 83 15.99 10.43 4.57
CA ARG A 83 16.74 10.75 5.79
C ARG A 83 15.83 10.83 7.04
N PRO A 84 14.60 11.38 6.99
CA PRO A 84 13.69 11.39 8.13
C PRO A 84 13.25 9.99 8.59
N TYR A 85 13.18 9.03 7.67
CA TYR A 85 12.73 7.65 7.94
C TYR A 85 13.88 6.69 8.25
N HIS A 86 15.12 7.14 8.03
CA HIS A 86 16.32 6.33 8.17
C HIS A 86 16.40 5.68 9.58
N LYS A 87 16.11 6.45 10.62
CA LYS A 87 16.13 5.98 12.01
C LYS A 87 15.06 4.93 12.33
N LEU A 88 13.89 5.00 11.68
CA LEU A 88 12.76 4.11 11.96
C LEU A 88 12.93 2.73 11.33
N TYR A 89 13.55 2.65 10.15
CA TYR A 89 13.58 1.43 9.35
C TYR A 89 14.95 0.74 9.28
N TYR A 90 16.06 1.49 9.26
CA TYR A 90 17.39 0.88 9.16
C TYR A 90 17.84 0.24 10.49
N GLN A 91 17.40 0.77 11.63
CA GLN A 91 17.60 0.11 12.94
C GLN A 91 16.98 -1.29 13.00
N TYR A 92 15.90 -1.54 12.26
CA TYR A 92 15.24 -2.85 12.21
C TYR A 92 15.87 -3.83 11.22
N LEU A 93 16.67 -3.33 10.26
CA LEU A 93 17.28 -4.11 9.18
C LEU A 93 18.78 -4.40 9.39
N GLY A 94 19.41 -3.78 10.40
CA GLY A 94 20.84 -4.00 10.70
C GLY A 94 21.79 -3.44 9.63
N LEU A 95 21.34 -2.42 8.89
CA LEU A 95 22.12 -1.67 7.90
C LEU A 95 22.49 -0.28 8.46
#